data_AF-A0A7X8R130-F1
#
_entry.id   AF-A0A7X8R130-F1
#
_cell.length_a   1.000
_cell.length_b   1.000
_cell.length_c   1.000
_cell.angle_alpha   90.00
_cell.angle_beta   90.00
_cell.angle_gamma   90.00
#
_symmetry.space_group_name_H-M   'P 1'
#
loop_
_entity.id
_entity.type
_entity.pdbx_description
1 polymer ?
#
loop_
_entity_poly.entity_id
_entity_poly.type
_entity_poly.pdbx_seq_one_letter_code
_entity_poly.pdbx_strand_id
1 'polypeptide(L)'
;QGECAGMNMSGKDFVFDKAIPMNAIGLFGEHIITAGTYTGHVYCEADKNGFKKLFYSDNKLNGFIMIGNIEKAGIYTALIREKTPLDTLDFNLICKMPGLMAFSKEERASKLGGVLNESMR
;
A
#
# COMPACT_ATOMS: atom_id res chain seq x y z
N GLN A 1 -16.33 10.50 -4.02
CA GLN A 1 -17.54 11.28 -3.64
C GLN A 1 -18.33 11.72 -4.88
N GLY A 2 -17.74 12.38 -5.89
CA GLY A 2 -18.45 12.74 -7.12
C GLY A 2 -19.07 11.55 -7.88
N GLU A 3 -18.35 10.44 -8.01
CA GLU A 3 -18.86 9.20 -8.62
C GLU A 3 -20.09 8.63 -7.88
N CYS A 4 -20.01 8.55 -6.55
CA CYS A 4 -21.12 8.09 -5.71
C CYS A 4 -22.36 8.99 -5.88
N ALA A 5 -22.16 10.31 -5.95
CA ALA A 5 -23.24 11.25 -6.24
C ALA A 5 -23.83 11.01 -7.64
N GLY A 6 -23.00 10.78 -8.66
CA GLY A 6 -23.43 10.42 -10.01
C GLY A 6 -24.26 9.14 -10.06
N MET A 7 -23.82 8.08 -9.37
CA MET A 7 -24.55 6.82 -9.28
C MET A 7 -25.91 6.98 -8.60
N ASN A 8 -25.95 7.72 -7.48
CA ASN A 8 -27.20 8.03 -6.76
C ASN A 8 -28.15 8.88 -7.62
N MET A 9 -27.65 9.83 -8.40
CA MET A 9 -28.45 10.59 -9.36
C MET A 9 -29.00 9.74 -10.51
N SER A 10 -28.34 8.62 -10.85
CA SER A 10 -28.82 7.67 -11.87
C SER A 10 -29.87 6.66 -11.34
N GLY A 11 -30.32 6.82 -10.09
CA GLY A 11 -31.30 5.93 -9.45
C GLY A 11 -30.70 4.63 -8.90
N LYS A 12 -29.37 4.48 -8.89
CA LYS A 12 -28.69 3.37 -8.21
C LYS A 12 -28.37 3.76 -6.78
N ASP A 13 -28.60 2.88 -5.82
CA ASP A 13 -28.27 3.14 -4.42
C ASP A 13 -26.80 2.77 -4.14
N PHE A 14 -25.96 3.77 -3.88
CA PHE A 14 -24.53 3.63 -3.67
C PHE A 14 -24.06 4.40 -2.44
N VAL A 15 -23.27 3.76 -1.59
CA VAL A 15 -22.77 4.31 -0.33
C VAL A 15 -21.27 4.60 -0.47
N PHE A 16 -20.84 5.79 -0.02
CA PHE A 16 -19.44 6.15 0.06
C PHE A 16 -18.87 5.83 1.45
N ASP A 17 -18.30 4.64 1.60
CA ASP A 17 -17.81 4.08 2.88
C ASP A 17 -16.27 3.97 2.96
N LYS A 18 -15.58 4.21 1.84
CA LYS A 18 -14.13 4.00 1.67
C LYS A 18 -13.31 5.29 1.70
N ALA A 19 -13.75 6.28 2.46
CA ALA A 19 -13.01 7.53 2.63
C ALA A 19 -11.72 7.28 3.41
N ILE A 20 -10.60 7.75 2.88
CA ILE A 20 -9.32 7.79 3.59
C ILE A 20 -8.76 9.21 3.50
N PRO A 21 -8.24 9.80 4.58
CA PRO A 21 -7.53 11.06 4.50
C PRO A 21 -6.28 10.84 3.65
N MET A 22 -6.10 11.63 2.60
CA MET A 22 -4.94 11.56 1.71
C MET A 22 -4.55 12.96 1.25
N ASN A 23 -3.26 13.26 1.29
CA ASN A 23 -2.71 14.50 0.78
C ASN A 23 -1.51 14.20 -0.12
N ALA A 24 -1.40 14.91 -1.23
CA ALA A 24 -0.24 14.88 -2.11
C ALA A 24 0.20 16.30 -2.45
N ILE A 25 1.51 16.55 -2.41
CA ILE A 25 2.11 17.84 -2.75
C ILE A 25 3.43 17.62 -3.48
N GLY A 26 3.67 18.40 -4.53
CA GLY A 26 4.98 18.50 -5.18
C GLY A 26 5.72 19.73 -4.64
N LEU A 27 6.96 19.57 -4.20
CA LEU A 27 7.79 20.67 -3.70
C LEU A 27 9.25 20.44 -4.12
N PHE A 28 9.87 21.46 -4.74
CA PHE A 28 11.28 21.42 -5.20
C PHE A 28 11.64 20.23 -6.11
N GLY A 29 10.69 19.74 -6.92
CA GLY A 29 10.89 18.59 -7.79
C GLY A 29 10.69 17.23 -7.12
N GLU A 30 10.43 17.22 -5.81
CA GLU A 30 10.09 16.02 -5.04
C GLU A 30 8.59 15.92 -4.84
N HIS A 31 8.06 14.69 -4.87
CA HIS A 31 6.66 14.42 -4.60
C HIS A 31 6.48 13.81 -3.22
N ILE A 32 5.64 14.43 -2.41
CA ILE A 32 5.25 13.94 -1.09
C ILE A 32 3.82 13.44 -1.19
N ILE A 33 3.58 12.23 -0.68
CA ILE A 33 2.24 11.66 -0.55
C ILE A 33 2.05 11.06 0.83
N THR A 34 0.90 11.34 1.41
CA THR A 34 0.50 10.84 2.73
C THR A 34 -0.92 10.32 2.68
N ALA A 35 -1.18 9.25 3.43
CA ALA A 35 -2.54 8.74 3.58
C ALA A 35 -2.74 8.11 4.96
N GLY A 36 -3.98 8.10 5.43
CA GLY A 36 -4.40 7.41 6.65
C GLY A 36 -4.03 8.16 7.94
N THR A 37 -3.76 7.39 8.99
CA THR A 37 -3.47 7.87 10.36
C THR A 37 -2.07 7.46 10.79
N TYR A 38 -1.44 8.30 11.61
CA TYR A 38 -0.04 8.13 12.01
C TYR A 38 0.10 7.49 13.39
N THR A 39 -0.67 6.44 13.65
CA THR A 39 -0.74 5.74 14.94
C THR A 39 -0.26 4.30 14.85
N GLY A 40 0.28 3.78 15.95
CA GLY A 40 0.76 2.40 16.07
C GLY A 40 2.26 2.25 15.87
N HIS A 41 2.67 1.06 15.42
CA HIS A 41 4.04 0.74 15.10
C HIS A 41 4.49 1.44 13.81
N VAL A 42 5.79 1.69 13.73
CA VAL A 42 6.38 2.46 12.64
C VAL A 42 7.44 1.61 11.95
N TYR A 43 7.29 1.47 10.64
CA TYR A 43 8.38 1.07 9.76
C TYR A 43 8.91 2.32 9.06
N CYS A 44 10.22 2.53 9.08
CA CYS A 44 10.85 3.70 8.48
C CYS A 44 12.02 3.26 7.61
N GLU A 45 12.06 3.79 6.40
CA GLU A 45 13.13 3.57 5.43
C GLU A 45 13.45 4.91 4.79
N ALA A 46 14.71 5.31 4.87
CA ALA A 46 15.20 6.55 4.30
C ALA A 46 16.51 6.23 3.58
N ASP A 47 16.57 6.58 2.31
CA ASP A 47 17.77 6.46 1.49
C ASP A 47 18.02 7.77 0.72
N LYS A 48 18.99 7.78 -0.20
CA LYS A 48 19.30 8.97 -1.00
C LYS A 48 18.20 9.34 -2.00
N ASN A 49 17.30 8.41 -2.32
CA ASN A 49 16.31 8.51 -3.38
C ASN A 49 14.88 8.69 -2.84
N GLY A 50 14.70 8.66 -1.52
CA GLY A 50 13.41 8.92 -0.93
C GLY A 50 13.30 8.60 0.56
N PHE A 51 12.10 8.87 1.06
CA PHE A 51 11.71 8.60 2.42
C PHE A 51 10.39 7.85 2.42
N LYS A 52 10.28 6.82 3.25
CA LYS A 52 9.07 6.02 3.42
C LYS A 52 8.87 5.69 4.89
N LYS A 53 7.71 6.05 5.41
CA LYS A 53 7.27 5.73 6.77
C LYS A 53 5.89 5.10 6.71
N LEU A 54 5.74 3.91 7.26
CA LEU A 54 4.50 3.16 7.32
C LEU A 54 4.06 3.04 8.78
N PHE A 55 2.78 3.26 9.03
CA PHE A 55 2.15 3.18 10.35
C PHE A 55 1.18 2.01 10.37
N TYR A 56 1.31 1.09 11.33
CA TYR A 56 0.50 -0.12 11.38
C TYR A 56 0.22 -0.56 12.82
N SER A 57 -0.97 -1.10 13.05
CA SER A 57 -1.38 -1.75 14.31
C SER A 57 -2.55 -2.67 14.02
N ASP A 58 -2.92 -3.53 14.97
CA ASP A 58 -4.15 -4.34 14.89
C ASP A 58 -4.27 -5.12 13.58
N ASN A 59 -3.13 -5.65 13.12
CA ASN A 59 -2.99 -6.41 11.88
C ASN A 59 -3.39 -5.62 10.60
N LYS A 60 -3.29 -4.28 10.59
CA LYS A 60 -3.67 -3.42 9.45
C LYS A 60 -2.68 -2.28 9.23
N LEU A 61 -2.59 -1.82 7.98
CA LEU A 61 -1.88 -0.58 7.66
C LEU A 61 -2.79 0.61 7.98
N ASN A 62 -2.33 1.48 8.89
CA ASN A 62 -3.07 2.65 9.36
C ASN A 62 -2.80 3.88 8.50
N GLY A 63 -1.57 4.03 8.01
CA GLY A 63 -1.16 5.19 7.25
C GLY A 63 0.26 5.10 6.68
N PHE A 64 0.62 6.04 5.82
CA PHE A 64 1.98 6.20 5.33
C PHE A 64 2.35 7.65 5.04
N ILE A 65 3.66 7.90 5.00
CA ILE A 65 4.29 9.11 4.47
C ILE A 65 5.37 8.65 3.49
N MET A 66 5.34 9.16 2.25
CA MET A 66 6.35 8.86 1.24
C MET A 66 6.81 10.12 0.53
N ILE A 67 8.10 10.17 0.21
CA ILE A 67 8.77 11.28 -0.48
C ILE A 67 9.66 10.69 -1.58
N GLY A 68 9.60 11.27 -2.78
CA GLY A 68 10.41 10.88 -3.94
C GLY A 68 9.83 9.68 -4.68
N ASN A 69 10.12 8.46 -4.21
CA ASN A 69 9.66 7.22 -4.85
C ASN A 69 8.18 6.90 -4.55
N ILE A 70 7.28 7.63 -5.20
CA ILE A 70 5.83 7.55 -4.95
C ILE A 70 5.06 6.63 -5.92
N GLU A 71 5.71 6.00 -6.90
CA GLU A 71 5.06 5.17 -7.94
C GLU A 71 4.18 4.07 -7.35
N LYS A 72 4.56 3.56 -6.17
CA LYS A 72 3.87 2.46 -5.48
C LYS A 72 2.88 2.91 -4.41
N ALA A 73 2.59 4.21 -4.31
CA ALA A 73 1.65 4.76 -3.31
C ALA A 73 0.22 4.22 -3.44
N GLY A 74 -0.20 3.88 -4.65
CA GLY A 74 -1.52 3.29 -4.89
C GLY A 74 -1.73 1.96 -4.16
N ILE A 75 -0.66 1.16 -3.99
CA ILE A 75 -0.73 -0.14 -3.31
C ILE A 75 -0.97 0.04 -1.81
N TYR A 76 -0.20 0.93 -1.17
CA TYR A 76 -0.41 1.26 0.25
C TYR A 76 -1.74 1.94 0.50
N THR A 77 -2.20 2.76 -0.44
CA THR A 77 -3.51 3.38 -0.42
C THR A 77 -4.61 2.32 -0.39
N ALA A 78 -4.53 1.31 -1.27
CA ALA A 78 -5.50 0.22 -1.31
C ALA A 78 -5.51 -0.57 0.01
N LEU A 79 -4.33 -0.88 0.57
CA LEU A 79 -4.20 -1.56 1.87
C LEU A 79 -4.94 -0.83 3.00
N ILE A 80 -4.79 0.50 3.09
CA ILE A 80 -5.47 1.32 4.10
C ILE A 80 -6.97 1.36 3.81
N ARG A 81 -7.35 1.58 2.55
CA ARG A 81 -8.76 1.72 2.14
C ARG A 81 -9.57 0.44 2.36
N GLU A 82 -8.96 -0.72 2.08
CA GLU A 82 -9.59 -2.03 2.17
C GLU A 82 -9.41 -2.67 3.54
N LYS A 83 -8.62 -2.05 4.44
CA LYS A 83 -8.31 -2.57 5.77
C LYS A 83 -7.75 -4.00 5.72
N THR A 84 -6.89 -4.25 4.74
CA THR A 84 -6.36 -5.59 4.44
C THR A 84 -5.55 -6.12 5.64
N PRO A 85 -5.83 -7.36 6.09
CA PRO A 85 -5.06 -8.02 7.14
C PRO A 85 -3.59 -8.23 6.73
N LEU A 86 -2.63 -7.75 7.52
CA LEU A 86 -1.20 -7.81 7.21
C LEU A 86 -0.61 -9.22 7.34
N ASP A 87 -1.23 -10.10 8.13
CA ASP A 87 -0.88 -11.51 8.31
C ASP A 87 -1.15 -12.38 7.06
N THR A 88 -2.13 -12.00 6.24
CA THR A 88 -2.38 -12.61 4.92
C THR A 88 -1.28 -12.29 3.91
N LEU A 89 -0.41 -11.34 4.25
CA LEU A 89 0.62 -10.80 3.40
C LEU A 89 2.01 -11.08 3.99
N ASP A 90 3.04 -10.84 3.19
CA ASP A 90 4.39 -10.75 3.72
C ASP A 90 4.72 -9.27 3.89
N PHE A 91 4.46 -8.74 5.09
CA PHE A 91 4.58 -7.32 5.35
C PHE A 91 6.01 -6.80 5.12
N ASN A 92 7.03 -7.56 5.50
CA ASN A 92 8.43 -7.17 5.27
C ASN A 92 8.75 -7.05 3.77
N LEU A 93 8.23 -7.99 2.97
CA LEU A 93 8.42 -7.96 1.53
C LEU A 93 7.59 -6.86 0.86
N ILE A 94 6.38 -6.57 1.35
CA ILE A 94 5.57 -5.42 0.87
C ILE A 94 6.26 -4.10 1.19
N CYS A 95 6.85 -3.96 2.38
CA CYS A 95 7.60 -2.75 2.74
C CYS A 95 8.71 -2.47 1.72
N LYS A 96 9.45 -3.49 1.26
CA LYS A 96 10.57 -3.34 0.32
C LYS A 96 10.14 -3.32 -1.14
N MET A 97 9.22 -4.21 -1.51
CA MET A 97 8.81 -4.51 -2.88
C MET A 97 7.27 -4.61 -2.97
N PRO A 98 6.55 -3.48 -2.84
CA PRO A 98 5.08 -3.50 -2.78
C PRO A 98 4.43 -4.00 -4.07
N GLY A 99 5.12 -3.93 -5.23
CA GLY A 99 4.62 -4.48 -6.49
C GLY A 99 4.40 -5.99 -6.48
N LEU A 100 4.98 -6.72 -5.51
CA LEU A 100 4.78 -8.15 -5.36
C LEU A 100 3.45 -8.51 -4.67
N MET A 101 2.68 -7.51 -4.21
CA MET A 101 1.37 -7.72 -3.56
C MET A 101 0.31 -8.31 -4.49
N ALA A 102 0.48 -8.24 -5.81
CA ALA A 102 -0.42 -8.88 -6.78
C ALA A 102 -0.43 -10.42 -6.70
N PHE A 103 0.51 -11.01 -5.97
CA PHE A 103 0.67 -12.44 -5.82
C PHE A 103 0.39 -12.86 -4.38
N SER A 104 -0.39 -13.93 -4.23
CA SER A 104 -0.58 -14.57 -2.93
C SER A 104 0.76 -15.04 -2.34
N LYS A 105 0.81 -15.26 -1.03
CA LYS A 105 2.05 -15.72 -0.36
C LYS A 105 2.57 -17.03 -0.97
N GLU A 106 1.65 -17.93 -1.34
CA GLU A 106 1.93 -19.20 -2.02
C GLU A 106 2.45 -19.00 -3.45
N GLU A 107 1.80 -18.13 -4.24
CA GLU A 107 2.25 -17.83 -5.60
C GLU A 107 3.60 -17.11 -5.61
N ARG A 108 3.92 -16.28 -4.61
CA ARG A 108 5.24 -15.67 -4.47
C ARG A 108 6.30 -16.71 -4.15
N ALA A 109 6.03 -17.63 -3.23
CA ALA A 109 6.97 -18.69 -2.91
C ALA A 109 7.26 -19.58 -4.13
N SER A 110 6.24 -19.90 -4.93
CA SER A 110 6.39 -20.73 -6.13
C SER A 110 7.04 -20.00 -7.33
N LYS A 111 6.70 -18.73 -7.58
CA LYS A 111 7.18 -17.98 -8.76
C LYS A 111 8.49 -17.22 -8.55
N LEU A 112 8.81 -16.84 -7.30
CA LEU A 112 9.95 -15.96 -6.97
C LEU A 112 10.91 -16.58 -5.95
N GLY A 113 10.47 -17.57 -5.17
CA GLY A 113 11.36 -18.42 -4.39
C GLY A 113 12.08 -19.33 -5.35
N GLY A 114 13.24 -18.90 -5.85
CA GLY A 114 14.06 -19.69 -6.76
C GLY A 114 14.20 -21.10 -6.22
N VAL A 115 13.47 -22.04 -6.82
CA VAL A 115 13.71 -23.46 -6.63
C VAL A 115 15.09 -23.67 -7.26
N LEU A 116 16.13 -23.77 -6.42
CA LEU A 116 17.36 -24.44 -6.80
C LEU A 116 16.92 -25.86 -7.15
N ASN A 117 16.61 -26.05 -8.43
CA ASN A 117 16.37 -27.36 -9.01
C ASN A 117 17.74 -28.04 -9.09
N GLU A 118 18.24 -28.49 -7.94
CA GLU A 118 19.45 -29.30 -7.80
C GLU A 118 19.15 -30.76 -8.17
N SER A 119 18.53 -30.97 -9.33
CA SER A 119 18.29 -32.29 -9.88
C SER A 119 18.23 -32.21 -11.41
N MET A 120 19.39 -31.93 -12.00
CA MET A 120 19.73 -32.44 -13.32
C MET A 120 21.19 -32.90 -13.28
N ARG A 121 21.39 -34.09 -12.72
CA ARG A 121 22.49 -34.99 -13.07
C ARG A 121 21.91 -36.07 -13.97
#